data_AF-A0A2T5HI40-F1
#
_entry.id   AF-A0A2T5HI40-F1
#
_cell.length_a   1.000
_cell.length_b   1.000
_cell.length_c   1.000
_cell.angle_alpha   90.00
_cell.angle_beta   90.00
_cell.angle_gamma   90.00
#
_symmetry.space_group_name_H-M   'P 1'
#
loop_
_entity.id
_entity.type
_entity.pdbx_description
1 polymer ?
#
loop_
_entity_poly.entity_id
_entity_poly.type
_entity_poly.pdbx_seq_one_letter_code
_entity_poly.pdbx_strand_id
1 'polypeptide(L)'
;MKQIYLAAIAALFLIPAPLLAQEDVADAPLIQSAGDTELSEFKWQNRVLVVFADSPLDPSFSDQLLLLEARPEPLLDRDVVILTDTDPDARAPIRTALRPRGFALVIVDKDGRVMLRKPAPWDVREITRAIDKTPLRQQEIESGR
;
A
#
# COMPACT_ATOMS: atom_id res chain seq x y z
N MET A 1 -75.39 0.02 -17.06
CA MET A 1 -74.95 -1.40 -17.06
C MET A 1 -73.57 -1.42 -16.43
N LYS A 2 -73.38 -1.78 -15.14
CA LYS A 2 -73.09 -3.16 -14.65
C LYS A 2 -71.94 -3.78 -15.47
N GLN A 3 -70.74 -4.11 -14.97
CA GLN A 3 -70.31 -4.74 -13.70
C GLN A 3 -68.82 -4.41 -13.45
N ILE A 4 -68.30 -4.01 -12.27
CA ILE A 4 -67.93 -4.65 -10.98
C ILE A 4 -67.14 -5.99 -10.95
N TYR A 5 -65.98 -5.92 -10.25
CA TYR A 5 -65.17 -6.89 -9.47
C TYR A 5 -64.11 -7.79 -10.14
N LEU A 6 -62.84 -7.66 -9.71
CA LEU A 6 -62.01 -8.64 -8.93
C LEU A 6 -60.54 -8.15 -8.98
N ALA A 7 -59.97 -7.57 -7.93
CA ALA A 7 -59.27 -8.24 -6.84
C ALA A 7 -58.15 -9.21 -7.29
N ALA A 8 -56.90 -8.75 -7.24
CA ALA A 8 -55.74 -9.60 -7.01
C ALA A 8 -54.67 -8.78 -6.28
N ILE A 9 -54.69 -8.87 -4.95
CA ILE A 9 -53.64 -8.38 -4.06
C ILE A 9 -52.45 -9.32 -4.28
N ALA A 10 -51.44 -8.87 -5.03
CA ALA A 10 -50.18 -9.57 -5.14
C ALA A 10 -49.38 -9.33 -3.86
N ALA A 11 -49.22 -10.39 -3.07
CA ALA A 11 -48.55 -10.38 -1.79
C ALA A 11 -47.08 -9.97 -1.92
N LEU A 12 -46.73 -8.97 -1.12
CA LEU A 12 -45.40 -8.47 -0.85
C LEU A 12 -44.59 -9.56 -0.12
N PHE A 13 -43.73 -10.29 -0.84
CA PHE A 13 -42.68 -11.09 -0.21
C PHE A 13 -41.47 -10.19 0.06
N LEU A 14 -41.42 -9.61 1.26
CA LEU A 14 -40.26 -8.91 1.76
C LEU A 14 -39.23 -9.95 2.22
N ILE A 15 -38.34 -10.36 1.32
CA ILE A 15 -37.16 -11.17 1.66
C ILE A 15 -36.15 -10.21 2.30
N PRO A 16 -35.75 -10.38 3.57
CA PRO A 16 -34.61 -9.65 4.11
C PRO A 16 -33.37 -10.22 3.41
N ALA A 17 -32.81 -9.45 2.46
CA ALA A 17 -31.51 -9.77 1.91
C ALA A 17 -30.46 -9.70 3.04
N PRO A 18 -29.53 -10.66 3.13
CA PRO A 18 -28.41 -10.51 4.04
C PRO A 18 -27.62 -9.28 3.57
N LEU A 19 -27.52 -8.30 4.45
CA LEU A 19 -26.61 -7.17 4.32
C LEU A 19 -25.20 -7.79 4.33
N LEU A 20 -24.63 -8.04 3.15
CA LEU A 20 -23.22 -8.38 3.05
C LEU A 20 -22.47 -7.20 3.65
N ALA A 21 -21.77 -7.47 4.75
CA ALA A 21 -20.81 -6.55 5.33
C ALA A 21 -19.88 -6.13 4.19
N GLN A 22 -19.97 -4.86 3.82
CA GLN A 22 -18.97 -4.22 2.99
C GLN A 22 -17.74 -4.15 3.87
N GLU A 23 -16.80 -5.08 3.69
CA GLU A 23 -15.46 -4.93 4.23
C GLU A 23 -14.91 -3.64 3.60
N ASP A 24 -14.78 -2.58 4.41
CA ASP A 24 -14.03 -1.38 4.06
C ASP A 24 -12.57 -1.79 3.83
N VAL A 25 -12.24 -2.27 2.62
CA VAL A 25 -10.86 -2.53 2.17
C VAL A 25 -10.16 -1.21 1.78
N ALA A 26 -10.57 -0.08 2.35
CA ALA A 26 -10.21 1.24 1.85
C ALA A 26 -8.90 1.81 2.40
N ASP A 27 -8.37 1.26 3.50
CA ASP A 27 -7.16 1.77 4.16
C ASP A 27 -6.14 0.64 4.41
N ALA A 28 -5.85 -0.18 3.41
CA ALA A 28 -4.60 -0.94 3.37
C ALA A 28 -3.64 -0.27 2.37
N PRO A 29 -2.36 -0.02 2.71
CA PRO A 29 -1.37 0.45 1.75
C PRO A 29 -1.32 -0.52 0.58
N LEU A 30 -1.65 0.00 -0.59
CA LEU A 30 -1.70 -0.76 -1.82
C LEU A 30 -0.27 -1.19 -2.17
N ILE A 31 0.02 -2.47 -1.95
CA ILE A 31 1.25 -3.09 -2.46
C ILE A 31 1.09 -3.22 -3.97
N GLN A 32 1.90 -2.50 -4.73
CA GLN A 32 1.84 -2.51 -6.18
C GLN A 32 3.21 -2.79 -6.80
N SER A 33 3.23 -3.25 -8.05
CA SER A 33 4.48 -3.39 -8.79
C SER A 33 5.02 -2.02 -9.19
N ALA A 34 6.34 -1.83 -9.16
CA ALA A 34 6.98 -0.60 -9.57
C ALA A 34 6.75 -0.29 -11.07
N GLY A 35 6.82 -1.31 -11.95
CA GLY A 35 6.60 -1.15 -13.38
C GLY A 35 7.36 0.04 -13.99
N ASP A 36 6.64 0.89 -14.72
CA ASP A 36 7.17 2.11 -15.36
C ASP A 36 7.10 3.37 -14.46
N THR A 37 6.76 3.20 -13.18
CA THR A 37 6.59 4.32 -12.25
C THR A 37 7.92 5.00 -11.96
N GLU A 38 7.92 6.33 -11.86
CA GLU A 38 9.07 7.12 -11.44
C GLU A 38 8.98 7.58 -9.97
N LEU A 39 10.13 7.71 -9.29
CA LEU A 39 10.17 8.27 -7.93
C LEU A 39 9.70 9.74 -7.88
N SER A 40 9.78 10.45 -9.01
CA SER A 40 9.39 11.86 -9.14
C SER A 40 7.89 12.06 -8.90
N GLU A 41 7.07 11.05 -9.20
CA GLU A 41 5.60 11.07 -9.07
C GLU A 41 5.13 11.16 -7.61
N PHE A 42 5.93 10.68 -6.67
CA PHE A 42 5.60 10.67 -5.24
C PHE A 42 6.16 11.87 -4.47
N LYS A 43 6.96 12.71 -5.13
CA LYS A 43 7.73 13.76 -4.48
C LYS A 43 6.79 14.83 -3.87
N TRP A 44 6.92 15.01 -2.57
CA TRP A 44 6.12 15.87 -1.69
C TRP A 44 4.71 15.35 -1.36
N GLN A 45 4.29 14.21 -1.92
CA GLN A 45 3.00 13.59 -1.62
C GLN A 45 3.17 12.38 -0.72
N ASN A 46 4.01 11.42 -1.11
CA ASN A 46 4.11 10.13 -0.45
C ASN A 46 5.56 9.75 -0.16
N ARG A 47 5.73 8.95 0.90
CA ARG A 47 6.97 8.23 1.13
C ARG A 47 6.91 6.94 0.34
N VAL A 48 8.00 6.57 -0.31
CA VAL A 48 8.04 5.35 -1.14
C VAL A 48 8.85 4.29 -0.41
N LEU A 49 8.21 3.18 -0.04
CA LEU A 49 8.87 1.98 0.42
C LEU A 49 8.97 1.01 -0.76
N VAL A 50 10.18 0.76 -1.24
CA VAL A 50 10.43 -0.16 -2.35
C VAL A 50 11.05 -1.44 -1.81
N VAL A 51 10.43 -2.58 -2.12
CA VAL A 51 10.97 -3.92 -1.86
C VAL A 51 11.48 -4.49 -3.16
N PHE A 52 12.80 -4.64 -3.26
CA PHE A 52 13.46 -5.27 -4.38
C PHE A 52 13.78 -6.73 -4.09
N ALA A 53 13.71 -7.56 -5.12
CA ALA A 53 14.28 -8.89 -5.15
C ALA A 53 14.74 -9.25 -6.57
N ASP A 54 15.50 -10.33 -6.71
CA ASP A 54 15.91 -10.85 -8.02
C ASP A 54 14.87 -11.80 -8.63
N SER A 55 13.93 -12.28 -7.82
CA SER A 55 12.84 -13.17 -8.23
C SER A 55 11.67 -13.04 -7.26
N PRO A 56 10.41 -13.22 -7.70
CA PRO A 56 9.25 -13.29 -6.81
C PRO A 56 9.29 -14.49 -5.86
N LEU A 57 10.15 -15.48 -6.12
CA LEU A 57 10.35 -16.66 -5.28
C LEU A 57 11.41 -16.46 -4.20
N ASP A 58 11.98 -15.26 -4.05
CA ASP A 58 12.95 -14.97 -3.00
C ASP A 58 12.28 -15.10 -1.60
N PRO A 59 12.84 -15.91 -0.68
CA PRO A 59 12.30 -16.05 0.67
C PRO A 59 12.20 -14.72 1.42
N SER A 60 13.21 -13.85 1.27
CA SER A 60 13.25 -12.55 1.94
C SER A 60 12.14 -11.64 1.42
N PHE A 61 11.83 -11.73 0.11
CA PHE A 61 10.73 -10.99 -0.49
C PHE A 61 9.39 -11.43 0.10
N SER A 62 9.15 -12.74 0.18
CA SER A 62 7.93 -13.31 0.74
C SER A 62 7.77 -12.94 2.23
N ASP A 63 8.84 -13.06 3.01
CA ASP A 63 8.86 -12.67 4.42
C ASP A 63 8.56 -11.18 4.61
N GLN A 64 9.13 -10.32 3.75
CA GLN A 64 8.87 -8.90 3.80
C GLN A 64 7.41 -8.55 3.49
N LEU A 65 6.80 -9.19 2.49
CA LEU A 65 5.39 -8.98 2.17
C LEU A 65 4.50 -9.38 3.35
N LEU A 66 4.77 -10.54 3.97
CA LEU A 66 4.04 -10.99 5.14
C LEU A 66 4.12 -9.98 6.30
N LEU A 67 5.30 -9.40 6.55
CA LEU A 67 5.47 -8.37 7.57
C LEU A 67 4.69 -7.08 7.27
N LEU A 68 4.62 -6.68 5.99
CA LEU A 68 3.88 -5.51 5.57
C LEU A 68 2.37 -5.75 5.70
N GLU A 69 1.88 -6.89 5.20
CA GLU A 69 0.46 -7.27 5.25
C GLU A 69 -0.06 -7.49 6.68
N ALA A 70 0.80 -7.94 7.60
CA ALA A 70 0.39 -8.21 8.98
C ALA A 70 -0.07 -6.96 9.75
N ARG A 71 0.44 -5.77 9.40
CA ARG A 71 0.08 -4.53 10.08
C ARG A 71 0.32 -3.31 9.21
N PRO A 72 -0.55 -3.04 8.24
CA PRO A 72 -0.21 -2.11 7.18
C PRO A 72 -0.70 -0.67 7.49
N GLU A 73 -1.61 -0.49 8.45
CA GLU A 73 -2.21 0.81 8.82
C GLU A 73 -1.20 1.87 9.30
N PRO A 74 -0.18 1.54 10.13
CA PRO A 74 0.80 2.53 10.55
C PRO A 74 1.61 3.13 9.40
N LEU A 75 1.71 2.45 8.25
CA LEU A 75 2.36 2.97 7.06
C LEU A 75 1.49 4.03 6.37
N LEU A 76 0.17 3.85 6.37
CA LEU A 76 -0.79 4.81 5.81
C LEU A 76 -0.84 6.11 6.58
N ASP A 77 -0.79 6.06 7.91
CA ASP A 77 -0.71 7.24 8.79
C ASP A 77 0.49 8.18 8.46
N ARG A 78 1.44 7.68 7.66
CA ARG A 78 2.68 8.37 7.26
C ARG A 78 2.78 8.57 5.75
N ASP A 79 1.66 8.38 5.05
CA ASP A 79 1.51 8.48 3.59
C ASP A 79 2.51 7.59 2.83
N VAL A 80 2.76 6.38 3.33
CA VAL A 80 3.69 5.44 2.69
C VAL A 80 2.98 4.65 1.59
N VAL A 81 3.56 4.66 0.39
CA VAL A 81 3.20 3.80 -0.73
C VAL A 81 4.23 2.67 -0.85
N ILE A 82 3.75 1.45 -1.05
CA ILE A 82 4.60 0.25 -1.14
C ILE A 82 4.72 -0.17 -2.59
N LEU A 83 5.95 -0.16 -3.10
CA LEU A 83 6.29 -0.63 -4.44
C LEU A 83 7.13 -1.91 -4.37
N THR A 84 6.91 -2.81 -5.30
CA THR A 84 7.63 -4.08 -5.39
C THR A 84 8.30 -4.22 -6.75
N ASP A 85 9.52 -4.75 -6.77
CA ASP A 85 10.25 -4.99 -8.01
C ASP A 85 11.09 -6.26 -7.89
N THR A 86 10.60 -7.31 -8.53
CA THR A 86 11.17 -8.66 -8.51
C THR A 86 11.78 -9.09 -9.85
N ASP A 87 11.90 -8.18 -10.81
CA ASP A 87 12.45 -8.46 -12.14
C ASP A 87 13.62 -7.51 -12.46
N PRO A 88 14.88 -7.96 -12.24
CA PRO A 88 16.06 -7.18 -12.58
C PRO A 88 16.18 -6.80 -14.06
N ASP A 89 15.67 -7.64 -14.96
CA ASP A 89 15.85 -7.50 -16.40
C ASP A 89 14.86 -6.50 -17.01
N ALA A 90 13.72 -6.27 -16.34
CA ALA A 90 12.76 -5.23 -16.71
C ALA A 90 13.36 -3.81 -16.67
N ARG A 91 14.42 -3.58 -15.88
CA ARG A 91 15.12 -2.29 -15.75
C ARG A 91 14.18 -1.11 -15.47
N ALA A 92 13.18 -1.34 -14.62
CA ALA A 92 12.22 -0.33 -14.17
C ALA A 92 12.92 1.00 -13.78
N PRO A 93 12.29 2.17 -14.00
CA PRO A 93 12.89 3.47 -13.69
C PRO A 93 13.37 3.57 -12.24
N ILE A 94 12.55 3.10 -11.29
CA ILE A 94 12.88 3.03 -9.86
C ILE A 94 14.11 2.15 -9.59
N ARG A 95 14.25 0.99 -10.26
CA ARG A 95 15.42 0.11 -10.11
C ARG A 95 16.69 0.79 -10.61
N THR A 96 16.60 1.47 -11.74
CA THR A 96 17.73 2.19 -12.34
C THR A 96 18.17 3.36 -11.46
N ALA A 97 17.22 4.06 -10.83
CA ALA A 97 17.48 5.17 -9.91
C ALA A 97 18.08 4.69 -8.58
N LEU A 98 17.52 3.64 -7.98
CA LEU A 98 17.92 3.18 -6.64
C LEU A 98 19.06 2.18 -6.66
N ARG A 99 19.30 1.48 -7.77
CA ARG A 99 20.41 0.51 -7.96
C ARG A 99 20.53 -0.51 -6.81
N PRO A 100 19.48 -1.30 -6.53
CA PRO A 100 19.52 -2.35 -5.52
C PRO A 100 20.48 -3.47 -5.90
N ARG A 101 20.83 -4.33 -4.93
CA ARG A 101 21.58 -5.57 -5.14
C ARG A 101 20.87 -6.69 -4.40
N GLY A 102 20.40 -7.71 -5.13
CA GLY A 102 19.59 -8.78 -4.55
C GLY A 102 18.35 -8.26 -3.85
N PHE A 103 17.97 -8.92 -2.74
CA PHE A 103 16.97 -8.38 -1.85
C PHE A 103 17.42 -7.05 -1.24
N ALA A 104 16.59 -6.02 -1.39
CA ALA A 104 16.81 -4.74 -0.73
C ALA A 104 15.48 -4.05 -0.43
N LEU A 105 15.31 -3.61 0.81
CA LEU A 105 14.28 -2.66 1.18
C LEU A 105 14.88 -1.26 1.17
N VAL A 106 14.23 -0.34 0.44
CA VAL A 106 14.66 1.05 0.33
C VAL A 106 13.48 1.95 0.68
N ILE A 107 13.72 2.94 1.53
CA ILE A 107 12.71 3.95 1.85
C ILE A 107 13.20 5.29 1.30
N VAL A 108 12.32 5.95 0.57
CA VAL A 108 12.49 7.31 0.04
C VAL A 108 11.49 8.21 0.76
N ASP A 109 11.98 9.31 1.33
CA ASP A 109 11.13 10.29 2.02
C ASP A 109 10.42 11.21 1.00
N LYS A 110 9.46 12.01 1.45
CA LYS A 110 8.67 12.90 0.57
C LYS A 110 9.54 13.94 -0.14
N ASP A 111 10.70 14.29 0.37
CA ASP A 111 11.63 15.19 -0.32
C ASP A 111 12.35 14.54 -1.52
N GLY A 112 12.12 13.24 -1.75
CA GLY A 112 12.71 12.43 -2.80
C GLY A 112 14.09 11.87 -2.45
N ARG A 113 14.58 12.08 -1.22
CA ARG A 113 15.87 11.53 -0.77
C ARG A 113 15.70 10.12 -0.23
N VAL A 114 16.70 9.28 -0.49
CA VAL A 114 16.78 7.96 0.13
C VAL A 114 17.03 8.12 1.62
N MET A 115 16.05 7.70 2.42
CA MET A 115 16.11 7.75 3.88
C MET A 115 16.99 6.63 4.43
N LEU A 116 16.76 5.39 3.98
CA LEU A 116 17.53 4.21 4.40
C LEU A 116 17.46 3.06 3.40
N ARG A 117 18.38 2.11 3.58
CA ARG A 117 18.46 0.85 2.83
C ARG A 117 18.70 -0.30 3.80
N LYS A 118 18.04 -1.44 3.58
CA LYS A 118 18.21 -2.67 4.35
C LYS A 118 18.36 -3.88 3.43
N PRO A 119 19.35 -4.76 3.67
CA PRO A 119 19.53 -5.99 2.89
C PRO A 119 18.75 -7.19 3.48
N ALA A 120 17.78 -6.95 4.35
CA ALA A 120 17.00 -7.99 5.04
C ALA A 120 15.57 -7.50 5.31
N PRO A 121 14.60 -8.41 5.46
CA PRO A 121 13.23 -8.06 5.80
C PRO A 121 13.16 -7.25 7.09
N TRP A 122 12.22 -6.31 7.14
CA TRP A 122 12.14 -5.32 8.19
C TRP A 122 10.70 -5.10 8.64
N ASP A 123 10.50 -5.12 9.95
CA ASP A 123 9.18 -5.02 10.58
C ASP A 123 8.60 -3.60 10.43
N VAL A 124 7.27 -3.52 10.25
CA VAL A 124 6.55 -2.24 10.09
C VAL A 124 6.79 -1.29 11.27
N ARG A 125 6.90 -1.81 12.50
CA ARG A 125 7.21 -1.01 13.70
C ARG A 125 8.57 -0.35 13.59
N GLU A 126 9.55 -1.04 13.01
CA GLU A 126 10.91 -0.51 12.86
C GLU A 126 10.97 0.51 11.72
N ILE A 127 10.28 0.23 10.62
CA ILE A 127 10.08 1.15 9.49
C ILE A 127 9.48 2.48 9.98
N THR A 128 8.32 2.41 10.63
CA THR A 128 7.58 3.61 11.10
C THR A 128 8.37 4.38 12.15
N ARG A 129 9.03 3.70 13.09
CA ARG A 129 9.92 4.33 14.07
C ARG A 129 11.08 5.07 13.42
N ALA A 130 11.60 4.59 12.29
CA ALA A 130 12.65 5.30 11.57
C ALA A 130 12.10 6.53 10.85
N ILE A 131 10.91 6.44 10.24
CA ILE A 131 10.20 7.57 9.62
C ILE A 131 9.92 8.68 10.65
N ASP A 132 9.41 8.31 11.83
CA ASP A 132 9.03 9.25 12.90
C ASP A 132 10.22 10.05 13.48
N LYS A 133 11.45 9.61 13.22
CA LYS A 133 12.67 10.32 13.62
C LYS A 133 13.15 11.34 12.59
N THR A 134 12.56 11.38 11.40
CA THR A 134 12.97 12.32 10.36
C THR A 134 12.50 13.74 10.70
N PRO A 135 13.29 14.79 10.39
CA PRO A 135 12.86 16.18 10.60
C PRO A 135 11.58 16.51 9.84
N LEU A 136 11.42 15.97 8.63
CA LEU A 136 10.22 16.21 7.82
C LEU A 136 8.98 15.63 8.49
N ARG A 137 9.06 14.41 9.04
CA ARG A 137 7.93 13.83 9.78
C ARG A 137 7.61 14.61 11.05
N GLN A 138 8.63 15.10 11.77
CA GLN A 138 8.41 15.93 12.96
C GLN A 138 7.68 17.23 12.61
N GLN A 139 8.04 17.86 11.49
CA GLN A 139 7.35 19.05 10.99
C GLN A 139 5.89 18.79 10.59
N GLU A 140 5.60 17.62 9.99
CA GLU A 140 4.21 17.21 9.69
C GLU A 140 3.37 17.15 10.97
N ILE A 141 3.88 16.45 11.99
CA ILE A 141 3.22 16.30 13.29
C ILE A 141 3.00 17.66 13.96
N GLU A 142 4.00 18.55 13.96
CA GLU A 142 3.89 19.91 14.51
C GLU A 142 2.87 20.77 13.75
N SER A 143 2.76 20.55 12.44
CA SER A 143 1.80 21.24 11.57
C SER A 143 0.39 20.66 11.60
N GLY A 144 0.19 19.54 12.32
CA GLY A 144 -1.08 18.82 12.36
C GLY A 144 -1.45 18.13 11.04
N ARG A 145 -0.45 17.74 10.24
CA ARG A 145 -0.61 16.94 9.02
C ARG A 145 -0.10 15.52 9.19
#